data_AF-A0AAU1FNV6-F1
#
_entry.id   AF-A0AAU1FNV6-F1
#
_cell.length_a   1.000
_cell.length_b   1.000
_cell.length_c   1.000
_cell.angle_alpha   90.00
_cell.angle_beta   90.00
_cell.angle_gamma   90.00
#
_symmetry.space_group_name_H-M   'P 1'
#
loop_
_entity.id
_entity.type
_entity.pdbx_description
1 polymer ?
#
loop_
_entity_poly.entity_id
_entity_poly.type
_entity_poly.pdbx_seq_one_letter_code
_entity_poly.pdbx_strand_id
1 'polypeptide(L)'
;MPKRRWAGALAAIVTASVLSLTGLAGQAQAADINNAKNGGYESGLSNWTCSASSGTTVSSPVHGGSAALKATPAGQDNAQCTQSVAVKANSTYTLSAWVQGGYAYLGVTGTGTTDVSTWTPDSSSWKQLTTTFTTGASTTSVTVYTHGWYAQAAYYADDLSVYGPDGGGGTDPAPTVPATPAGLAVSSTTSSSVSLSWSTVSGATGYNVYQGGTKVQSVTGTSATVTGLTASTSYSFQVTATNSAGESAKSSAVTGTTTASSGGGGGTVPAHAVTGYWQNFNNGATVQTIAAVQSQYDIIAVAFADATSTPGAVSFTLDSAGLGGYTVDQFKADIKAKQAAGKKVIISIGGQNGTVSVSDSASATNFANSVYSLMQTYGFDGVDIDLENGLNATYMSQALRSLSSKAGSSLVITMAPQTIDMQSTSNTYFQTALNIKDILTVVNMQYYNSGSMLGCDGKVYSQGSVDFLTALACIQLEGGLDPSQVGLGLPASTSGAGSGYVSPTIVNNALDCLAKGTNCGSFKPSKTYPTLRGAMTWSTNWDASAGNAWSNSVGPHVHAL
;
A
#
# COMPACT_ATOMS: atom_id res chain seq x y z
N MET A 1 24.48 -65.24 52.01
CA MET A 1 23.88 -64.06 52.68
C MET A 1 22.87 -63.43 51.73
N PRO A 2 21.72 -62.97 52.26
CA PRO A 2 20.43 -63.41 51.71
C PRO A 2 19.50 -62.25 51.33
N LYS A 3 18.51 -62.47 50.45
CA LYS A 3 17.04 -62.46 50.70
C LYS A 3 16.42 -61.72 49.49
N ARG A 4 15.21 -61.98 48.97
CA ARG A 4 14.13 -62.95 49.18
C ARG A 4 13.04 -62.56 48.15
N ARG A 5 12.35 -63.56 47.56
CA ARG A 5 10.86 -63.71 47.44
C ARG A 5 10.08 -62.65 46.61
N TRP A 6 8.98 -62.89 45.89
CA TRP A 6 8.00 -63.97 45.63
C TRP A 6 7.22 -63.55 44.34
N ALA A 7 6.88 -64.44 43.42
CA ALA A 7 5.53 -64.99 43.15
C ALA A 7 4.36 -63.98 43.03
N GLY A 8 3.61 -64.03 41.91
CA GLY A 8 2.23 -63.52 41.84
C GLY A 8 1.75 -63.07 40.46
N ALA A 9 0.88 -63.86 39.84
CA ALA A 9 0.20 -63.63 38.56
C ALA A 9 -0.84 -62.49 38.59
N LEU A 10 -1.18 -61.91 37.43
CA LEU A 10 -2.56 -61.82 36.88
C LEU A 10 -2.61 -61.00 35.57
N ALA A 11 -3.53 -61.41 34.69
CA ALA A 11 -3.74 -60.97 33.31
C ALA A 11 -4.49 -59.64 33.17
N ALA A 12 -4.32 -58.98 32.01
CA ALA A 12 -5.38 -58.21 31.36
C ALA A 12 -5.07 -57.98 29.85
N ILE A 13 -6.01 -58.41 29.01
CA ILE A 13 -6.08 -58.20 27.56
C ILE A 13 -6.60 -56.78 27.30
N VAL A 14 -5.93 -55.99 26.44
CA VAL A 14 -6.60 -54.99 25.57
C VAL A 14 -5.88 -54.92 24.22
N THR A 15 -6.70 -55.06 23.18
CA THR A 15 -6.48 -55.03 21.74
C THR A 15 -5.77 -53.79 21.19
N ALA A 16 -4.82 -53.99 20.27
CA ALA A 16 -4.45 -52.98 19.26
C ALA A 16 -4.31 -53.65 17.90
N SER A 17 -5.22 -53.29 17.00
CA SER A 17 -5.38 -53.81 15.64
C SER A 17 -4.17 -53.49 14.77
N VAL A 18 -3.68 -54.51 14.07
CA VAL A 18 -2.68 -54.41 13.01
C VAL A 18 -3.30 -53.73 11.79
N LEU A 19 -2.81 -52.55 11.41
CA LEU A 19 -3.04 -51.98 10.09
C LEU A 19 -1.75 -52.15 9.28
N SER A 20 -1.69 -53.23 8.51
CA SER A 20 -0.64 -53.48 7.52
C SER A 20 -0.83 -52.52 6.35
N LEU A 21 -0.09 -51.41 6.34
CA LEU A 21 0.12 -50.60 5.14
C LEU A 21 1.12 -51.33 4.24
N THR A 22 0.58 -52.06 3.26
CA THR A 22 1.30 -52.42 2.04
C THR A 22 1.64 -51.11 1.31
N GLY A 23 2.86 -50.63 1.48
CA GLY A 23 3.40 -49.54 0.68
C GLY A 23 3.46 -49.96 -0.78
N LEU A 24 2.49 -49.48 -1.57
CA LEU A 24 2.64 -49.31 -3.00
C LEU A 24 3.77 -48.29 -3.20
N ALA A 25 4.98 -48.78 -3.44
CA ALA A 25 6.03 -47.98 -4.05
C ALA A 25 5.54 -47.61 -5.45
N GLY A 26 4.83 -46.49 -5.57
CA GLY A 26 4.61 -45.84 -6.85
C GLY A 26 5.98 -45.53 -7.42
N GLN A 27 6.33 -46.18 -8.53
CA GLN A 27 7.43 -45.73 -9.35
C GLN A 27 7.11 -44.27 -9.71
N ALA A 28 7.94 -43.34 -9.24
CA ALA A 28 7.94 -42.00 -9.78
C ALA A 28 8.26 -42.14 -11.27
N GLN A 29 7.26 -41.93 -12.14
CA GLN A 29 7.53 -41.80 -13.56
C GLN A 29 8.43 -40.57 -13.71
N ALA A 30 9.57 -40.75 -14.38
CA ALA A 30 10.38 -39.62 -14.81
C ALA A 30 9.47 -38.66 -15.59
N ALA A 31 9.53 -37.36 -15.30
CA ALA A 31 8.81 -36.38 -16.11
C ALA A 31 9.26 -36.57 -17.57
N ASP A 32 8.32 -36.84 -18.46
CA ASP A 32 8.62 -36.91 -19.89
C ASP A 32 9.29 -35.59 -20.29
N ILE A 33 10.49 -35.66 -20.85
CA ILE A 33 11.24 -34.49 -21.30
C ILE A 33 10.75 -34.15 -22.72
N ASN A 34 10.53 -32.86 -22.98
CA ASN A 34 10.05 -32.37 -24.26
C ASN A 34 11.14 -32.52 -25.34
N ASN A 35 10.86 -33.21 -26.44
CA ASN A 35 11.81 -33.37 -27.55
C ASN A 35 11.93 -32.11 -28.43
N ALA A 36 10.92 -31.24 -28.45
CA ALA A 36 10.99 -29.96 -29.15
C ALA A 36 11.86 -28.98 -28.37
N LYS A 37 12.72 -28.24 -29.07
CA LYS A 37 13.55 -27.18 -28.50
C LYS A 37 12.90 -25.82 -28.66
N ASN A 38 13.08 -24.95 -27.68
CA ASN A 38 12.56 -23.58 -27.66
C ASN A 38 11.05 -23.58 -28.01
N GLY A 39 10.29 -24.50 -27.41
CA GLY A 39 8.87 -24.71 -27.71
C GLY A 39 7.98 -23.53 -27.28
N GLY A 40 8.41 -22.78 -26.26
CA GLY A 40 7.80 -21.51 -25.82
C GLY A 40 8.45 -20.26 -26.41
N TYR A 41 9.37 -20.40 -27.37
CA TYR A 41 9.97 -19.26 -28.10
C TYR A 41 10.73 -18.20 -27.25
N GLU A 42 11.08 -18.54 -26.01
CA GLU A 42 11.82 -17.68 -25.06
C GLU A 42 13.20 -17.25 -25.58
N SER A 43 13.80 -18.04 -26.48
CA SER A 43 15.07 -17.75 -27.15
C SER A 43 14.89 -17.26 -28.59
N GLY A 44 13.83 -16.48 -28.84
CA GLY A 44 13.50 -15.99 -30.18
C GLY A 44 13.04 -17.15 -31.08
N LEU A 45 13.41 -17.10 -32.37
CA LEU A 45 13.16 -18.20 -33.32
C LEU A 45 14.31 -19.23 -33.37
N SER A 46 15.14 -19.31 -32.34
CA SER A 46 16.19 -20.34 -32.28
C SER A 46 15.59 -21.73 -32.45
N ASN A 47 16.17 -22.55 -33.34
CA ASN A 47 15.69 -23.88 -33.77
C ASN A 47 14.41 -23.90 -34.63
N TRP A 48 13.80 -22.73 -34.89
CA TRP A 48 12.60 -22.61 -35.71
C TRP A 48 12.90 -21.92 -37.03
N THR A 49 12.32 -22.43 -38.12
CA THR A 49 12.39 -21.79 -39.45
C THR A 49 10.99 -21.49 -39.92
N CYS A 50 10.70 -20.21 -40.18
CA CYS A 50 9.42 -19.75 -40.71
C CYS A 50 9.54 -19.39 -42.20
N SER A 51 8.59 -19.86 -43.01
CA SER A 51 8.52 -19.57 -44.44
C SER A 51 8.50 -18.07 -44.69
N ALA A 52 9.18 -17.61 -45.75
CA ALA A 52 9.23 -16.20 -46.16
C ALA A 52 9.55 -15.18 -45.04
N SER A 53 10.24 -15.59 -43.97
CA SER A 53 10.46 -14.77 -42.76
C SER A 53 9.15 -14.24 -42.12
N SER A 54 8.08 -15.02 -42.24
CA SER A 54 6.73 -14.67 -41.79
C SER A 54 6.54 -14.66 -40.26
N GLY A 55 7.48 -15.26 -39.53
CA GLY A 55 7.45 -15.42 -38.08
C GLY A 55 8.33 -14.41 -37.32
N THR A 56 7.87 -14.02 -36.14
CA THR A 56 8.62 -13.28 -35.12
C THR A 56 8.15 -13.68 -33.72
N THR A 57 8.89 -13.33 -32.68
CA THR A 57 8.43 -13.52 -31.29
C THR A 57 7.80 -12.25 -30.73
N VAL A 58 6.75 -12.40 -29.92
CA VAL A 58 6.04 -11.30 -29.25
C VAL A 58 6.02 -11.49 -27.74
N SER A 59 5.94 -10.40 -26.97
CA SER A 59 5.75 -10.43 -25.51
C SER A 59 4.29 -10.32 -25.07
N SER A 60 3.36 -10.17 -26.03
CA SER A 60 1.91 -10.22 -25.83
C SER A 60 1.20 -10.40 -27.18
N PRO A 61 0.20 -11.30 -27.29
CA PRO A 61 -0.19 -12.27 -26.27
C PRO A 61 0.87 -13.37 -26.07
N VAL A 62 0.95 -13.91 -24.86
CA VAL A 62 1.81 -15.05 -24.45
C VAL A 62 0.94 -15.99 -23.60
N HIS A 63 1.08 -17.30 -23.75
CA HIS A 63 0.37 -18.29 -22.93
C HIS A 63 1.18 -18.64 -21.69
N GLY A 64 2.46 -18.99 -21.87
CA GLY A 64 3.41 -19.33 -20.82
C GLY A 64 4.72 -18.58 -21.01
N GLY A 65 5.42 -18.23 -19.92
CA GLY A 65 6.71 -17.54 -20.02
C GLY A 65 6.61 -16.06 -20.43
N SER A 66 7.53 -15.61 -21.28
CA SER A 66 7.72 -14.21 -21.68
C SER A 66 7.63 -13.96 -23.20
N ALA A 67 7.57 -15.02 -24.01
CA ALA A 67 7.49 -14.92 -25.46
C ALA A 67 6.50 -15.92 -26.08
N ALA A 68 5.98 -15.59 -27.25
CA ALA A 68 5.23 -16.53 -28.10
C ALA A 68 5.56 -16.28 -29.58
N LEU A 69 5.38 -17.28 -30.43
CA LEU A 69 5.45 -17.09 -31.88
C LEU A 69 4.26 -16.25 -32.35
N LYS A 70 4.51 -15.28 -33.23
CA LYS A 70 3.54 -14.64 -34.11
C LYS A 70 3.97 -14.86 -35.55
N ALA A 71 3.11 -15.50 -36.36
CA ALA A 71 3.38 -15.76 -37.76
C ALA A 71 2.21 -15.29 -38.63
N THR A 72 2.53 -14.56 -39.71
CA THR A 72 1.51 -13.85 -40.52
C THR A 72 1.46 -14.38 -41.96
N PRO A 73 0.39 -15.09 -42.35
CA PRO A 73 0.19 -15.52 -43.73
C PRO A 73 0.21 -14.35 -44.72
N ALA A 74 0.80 -14.55 -45.89
CA ALA A 74 0.91 -13.50 -46.93
C ALA A 74 0.83 -14.10 -48.34
N GLY A 75 -0.12 -13.61 -49.14
CA GLY A 75 -0.36 -14.14 -50.48
C GLY A 75 -0.64 -15.65 -50.46
N GLN A 76 0.22 -16.42 -51.11
CA GLN A 76 0.17 -17.90 -51.17
C GLN A 76 1.07 -18.58 -50.14
N ASP A 77 1.55 -17.85 -49.13
CA ASP A 77 2.28 -18.41 -47.98
C ASP A 77 1.34 -18.50 -46.76
N ASN A 78 1.29 -19.67 -46.14
CA ASN A 78 0.51 -19.92 -44.93
C ASN A 78 1.30 -19.62 -43.64
N ALA A 79 2.49 -19.03 -43.77
CA ALA A 79 3.39 -18.68 -42.68
C ALA A 79 3.81 -19.88 -41.82
N GLN A 80 4.19 -20.98 -42.47
CA GLN A 80 4.57 -22.20 -41.79
C GLN A 80 5.89 -22.02 -41.03
N CYS A 81 5.87 -22.29 -39.73
CA CYS A 81 7.05 -22.38 -38.88
C CYS A 81 7.33 -23.83 -38.50
N THR A 82 8.56 -24.28 -38.70
CA THR A 82 8.97 -25.68 -38.58
C THR A 82 10.18 -25.86 -37.66
N GLN A 83 10.28 -27.05 -37.05
CA GLN A 83 11.46 -27.50 -36.32
C GLN A 83 11.69 -28.99 -36.58
N SER A 84 12.94 -29.39 -36.78
CA SER A 84 13.34 -30.80 -36.78
C SER A 84 13.52 -31.32 -35.36
N VAL A 85 12.85 -32.43 -35.03
CA VAL A 85 12.81 -33.03 -33.70
C VAL A 85 13.34 -34.45 -33.77
N ALA A 86 14.30 -34.78 -32.91
CA ALA A 86 14.84 -36.13 -32.79
C ALA A 86 13.81 -37.07 -32.14
N VAL A 87 13.70 -38.28 -32.68
CA VAL A 87 12.76 -39.32 -32.22
C VAL A 87 13.40 -40.71 -32.32
N LYS A 88 12.82 -41.70 -31.64
CA LYS A 88 13.15 -43.12 -31.81
C LYS A 88 12.27 -43.72 -32.91
N ALA A 89 12.80 -44.71 -33.60
CA ALA A 89 12.04 -45.53 -34.53
C ALA A 89 10.97 -46.37 -33.79
N ASN A 90 9.89 -46.73 -34.49
CA ASN A 90 8.78 -47.56 -33.98
C ASN A 90 8.21 -47.08 -32.63
N SER A 91 8.11 -45.77 -32.44
CA SER A 91 7.76 -45.15 -31.16
C SER A 91 6.61 -44.17 -31.33
N THR A 92 5.72 -44.11 -30.34
CA THR A 92 4.56 -43.21 -30.35
C THR A 92 4.86 -41.96 -29.55
N TYR A 93 4.52 -40.81 -30.11
CA TYR A 93 4.71 -39.48 -29.52
C TYR A 93 3.38 -38.72 -29.45
N THR A 94 3.27 -37.85 -28.44
CA THR A 94 2.22 -36.83 -28.33
C THR A 94 2.80 -35.49 -28.71
N LEU A 95 2.20 -34.81 -29.70
CA LEU A 95 2.52 -33.45 -30.12
C LEU A 95 1.42 -32.51 -29.62
N SER A 96 1.78 -31.48 -28.88
CA SER A 96 0.87 -30.45 -28.37
C SER A 96 1.43 -29.05 -28.56
N ALA A 97 0.55 -28.05 -28.71
CA ALA A 97 0.92 -26.63 -28.66
C ALA A 97 -0.31 -25.79 -28.28
N TRP A 98 -0.10 -24.66 -27.62
CA TRP A 98 -1.13 -23.64 -27.45
C TRP A 98 -1.13 -22.72 -28.66
N VAL A 99 -2.31 -22.45 -29.21
CA VAL A 99 -2.47 -21.56 -30.37
C VAL A 99 -3.57 -20.54 -30.14
N GLN A 100 -3.45 -19.38 -30.78
CA GLN A 100 -4.44 -18.30 -30.78
C GLN A 100 -4.46 -17.65 -32.17
N GLY A 101 -5.60 -17.12 -32.60
CA GLY A 101 -5.75 -16.48 -33.91
C GLY A 101 -6.41 -17.38 -34.95
N GLY A 102 -6.37 -16.93 -36.21
CA GLY A 102 -7.23 -17.45 -37.26
C GLY A 102 -6.73 -18.71 -37.94
N TYR A 103 -7.56 -19.77 -37.97
CA TYR A 103 -7.28 -21.05 -38.64
C TYR A 103 -5.87 -21.60 -38.39
N ALA A 104 -5.50 -21.79 -37.11
CA ALA A 104 -4.18 -22.27 -36.72
C ALA A 104 -4.08 -23.80 -36.77
N TYR A 105 -3.02 -24.30 -37.39
CA TYR A 105 -2.71 -25.72 -37.54
C TYR A 105 -1.47 -26.11 -36.72
N LEU A 106 -1.47 -27.35 -36.25
CA LEU A 106 -0.36 -28.04 -35.62
C LEU A 106 -0.19 -29.39 -36.29
N GLY A 107 1.02 -29.76 -36.70
CA GLY A 107 1.24 -31.06 -37.31
C GLY A 107 2.70 -31.50 -37.31
N VAL A 108 2.90 -32.69 -37.87
CA VAL A 108 4.21 -33.31 -38.02
C VAL A 108 4.29 -34.03 -39.36
N THR A 109 5.42 -33.86 -40.04
CA THR A 109 5.76 -34.58 -41.27
C THR A 109 7.03 -35.42 -41.13
N GLY A 110 7.18 -36.37 -42.04
CA GLY A 110 8.35 -37.25 -42.08
C GLY A 110 8.31 -38.34 -41.01
N THR A 111 7.11 -38.74 -40.56
CA THR A 111 6.98 -39.77 -39.51
C THR A 111 7.49 -41.13 -39.99
N GLY A 112 7.57 -41.37 -41.29
CA GLY A 112 7.85 -42.68 -41.88
C GLY A 112 6.68 -43.65 -41.79
N THR A 113 5.53 -43.18 -41.31
CA THR A 113 4.23 -43.85 -41.40
C THR A 113 3.21 -42.90 -42.04
N THR A 114 2.25 -42.40 -41.27
CA THR A 114 1.26 -41.40 -41.65
C THR A 114 1.59 -40.09 -40.98
N ASP A 115 1.73 -39.03 -41.77
CA ASP A 115 1.87 -37.67 -41.25
C ASP A 115 0.51 -37.19 -40.70
N VAL A 116 0.53 -36.43 -39.61
CA VAL A 116 -0.70 -36.03 -38.90
C VAL A 116 -0.75 -34.52 -38.69
N SER A 117 -1.97 -33.99 -38.64
CA SER A 117 -2.22 -32.60 -38.27
C SER A 117 -3.56 -32.44 -37.57
N THR A 118 -3.70 -31.37 -36.82
CA THR A 118 -4.94 -30.92 -36.18
C THR A 118 -5.01 -29.40 -36.27
N TRP A 119 -6.19 -28.81 -36.08
CA TRP A 119 -6.39 -27.37 -36.24
C TRP A 119 -7.56 -26.86 -35.42
N THR A 120 -7.64 -25.54 -35.29
CA THR A 120 -8.80 -24.84 -34.73
C THR A 120 -9.21 -23.68 -35.62
N PRO A 121 -10.53 -23.40 -35.76
CA PRO A 121 -10.98 -22.13 -36.33
C PRO A 121 -10.58 -20.96 -35.44
N ASP A 122 -10.76 -19.75 -35.97
CA ASP A 122 -10.46 -18.47 -35.31
C ASP A 122 -10.80 -18.48 -33.82
N SER A 123 -9.77 -18.29 -33.00
CA SER A 123 -9.90 -18.23 -31.55
C SER A 123 -9.33 -16.94 -30.99
N SER A 124 -10.15 -16.21 -30.23
CA SER A 124 -9.73 -15.00 -29.51
C SER A 124 -8.99 -15.31 -28.21
N SER A 125 -9.03 -16.56 -27.74
CA SER A 125 -8.32 -17.07 -26.55
C SER A 125 -7.33 -18.17 -26.94
N TRP A 126 -6.33 -18.42 -26.10
CA TRP A 126 -5.44 -19.57 -26.26
C TRP A 126 -6.22 -20.89 -26.20
N LYS A 127 -5.92 -21.78 -27.15
CA LYS A 127 -6.48 -23.14 -27.21
C LYS A 127 -5.38 -24.15 -27.44
N GLN A 128 -5.36 -25.21 -26.64
CA GLN A 128 -4.40 -26.29 -26.84
C GLN A 128 -4.85 -27.20 -27.98
N LEU A 129 -3.96 -27.41 -28.94
CA LEU A 129 -4.06 -28.46 -29.94
C LEU A 129 -3.18 -29.63 -29.52
N THR A 130 -3.68 -30.85 -29.70
CA THR A 130 -2.95 -32.09 -29.40
C THR A 130 -3.24 -33.13 -30.48
N THR A 131 -2.21 -33.86 -30.89
CA THR A 131 -2.30 -35.03 -31.78
C THR A 131 -1.24 -36.07 -31.40
N THR A 132 -1.37 -37.29 -31.88
CA THR A 132 -0.39 -38.37 -31.68
C THR A 132 0.12 -38.90 -33.01
N PHE A 133 1.38 -39.33 -33.04
CA PHE A 133 1.99 -39.96 -34.21
C PHE A 133 2.90 -41.12 -33.82
N THR A 134 3.09 -42.07 -34.73
CA THR A 134 4.00 -43.21 -34.54
C THR A 134 5.07 -43.19 -35.61
N THR A 135 6.33 -43.32 -35.22
CA THR A 135 7.47 -43.28 -36.13
C THR A 135 7.69 -44.62 -36.83
N GLY A 136 8.15 -44.56 -38.09
CA GLY A 136 8.52 -45.74 -38.88
C GLY A 136 9.81 -46.40 -38.39
N ALA A 137 10.13 -47.57 -38.96
CA ALA A 137 11.22 -48.43 -38.49
C ALA A 137 12.63 -47.84 -38.64
N SER A 138 12.80 -46.81 -39.47
CA SER A 138 14.07 -46.10 -39.70
C SER A 138 14.02 -44.61 -39.32
N THR A 139 12.89 -44.12 -38.81
CA THR A 139 12.69 -42.70 -38.53
C THR A 139 13.38 -42.33 -37.23
N THR A 140 14.38 -41.45 -37.33
CA THR A 140 15.13 -40.90 -36.18
C THR A 140 14.97 -39.39 -36.01
N SER A 141 14.28 -38.74 -36.95
CA SER A 141 13.94 -37.32 -36.91
C SER A 141 12.61 -37.11 -37.63
N VAL A 142 11.80 -36.18 -37.12
CA VAL A 142 10.57 -35.68 -37.76
C VAL A 142 10.62 -34.16 -37.88
N THR A 143 9.73 -33.58 -38.68
CA THR A 143 9.55 -32.11 -38.74
C THR A 143 8.20 -31.75 -38.14
N VAL A 144 8.20 -31.09 -36.99
CA VAL A 144 6.98 -30.51 -36.41
C VAL A 144 6.74 -29.13 -37.00
N TYR A 145 5.48 -28.73 -37.10
CA TYR A 145 5.13 -27.44 -37.69
C TYR A 145 3.87 -26.83 -37.11
N THR A 146 3.80 -25.51 -37.20
CA THR A 146 2.56 -24.73 -37.12
C THR A 146 2.38 -23.91 -38.40
N HIS A 147 1.15 -23.60 -38.78
CA HIS A 147 0.85 -22.63 -39.84
C HIS A 147 -0.54 -22.04 -39.67
N GLY A 148 -0.79 -20.90 -40.32
CA GLY A 148 -2.12 -20.29 -40.43
C GLY A 148 -2.84 -20.73 -41.69
N TRP A 149 -3.81 -19.92 -42.13
CA TRP A 149 -4.49 -20.09 -43.41
C TRP A 149 -4.21 -18.90 -44.34
N TYR A 150 -4.18 -19.16 -45.65
CA TYR A 150 -3.88 -18.14 -46.65
C TYR A 150 -4.79 -16.91 -46.51
N ALA A 151 -4.19 -15.73 -46.66
CA ALA A 151 -4.85 -14.43 -46.57
C ALA A 151 -5.60 -14.17 -45.24
N GLN A 152 -5.29 -14.90 -44.17
CA GLN A 152 -5.81 -14.64 -42.82
C GLN A 152 -4.88 -13.74 -42.01
N ALA A 153 -5.41 -13.23 -40.90
CA ALA A 153 -4.62 -12.54 -39.89
C ALA A 153 -3.55 -13.46 -39.27
N ALA A 154 -2.60 -12.85 -38.54
CA ALA A 154 -1.56 -13.59 -37.85
C ALA A 154 -2.14 -14.63 -36.88
N TYR A 155 -1.48 -15.79 -36.81
CA TYR A 155 -1.69 -16.75 -35.75
C TYR A 155 -0.54 -16.67 -34.74
N TYR A 156 -0.82 -17.14 -33.54
CA TYR A 156 0.14 -17.25 -32.45
C TYR A 156 0.26 -18.70 -32.02
N ALA A 157 1.47 -19.10 -31.65
CA ALA A 157 1.74 -20.42 -31.08
C ALA A 157 2.70 -20.31 -29.91
N ASP A 158 2.49 -21.14 -28.89
CA ASP A 158 3.26 -21.13 -27.67
C ASP A 158 3.30 -22.53 -27.03
N ASP A 159 4.26 -22.76 -26.15
CA ASP A 159 4.40 -23.98 -25.33
C ASP A 159 4.29 -25.29 -26.15
N LEU A 160 4.97 -25.36 -27.30
CA LEU A 160 4.99 -26.57 -28.14
C LEU A 160 5.78 -27.69 -27.48
N SER A 161 5.18 -28.87 -27.44
CA SER A 161 5.79 -30.07 -26.86
C SER A 161 5.63 -31.33 -27.70
N VAL A 162 6.68 -32.16 -27.67
CA VAL A 162 6.72 -33.50 -28.25
C VAL A 162 7.18 -34.46 -27.16
N TYR A 163 6.29 -35.28 -26.64
CA TYR A 163 6.60 -36.25 -25.57
C TYR A 163 6.51 -37.68 -26.08
N GLY A 164 7.46 -38.54 -25.70
CA GLY A 164 7.50 -39.95 -26.10
C GLY A 164 8.50 -40.79 -25.29
N PRO A 165 8.72 -42.05 -25.69
CA PRO A 165 9.42 -43.07 -24.88
C PRO A 165 10.95 -42.90 -24.79
N ASP A 166 11.50 -41.80 -25.29
CA ASP A 166 12.91 -41.46 -25.22
C ASP A 166 13.28 -40.57 -24.05
N GLY A 167 12.31 -40.02 -23.31
CA GLY A 167 12.60 -39.12 -22.22
C GLY A 167 13.45 -37.94 -22.67
N GLY A 168 13.20 -37.41 -23.88
CA GLY A 168 13.77 -36.17 -24.43
C GLY A 168 15.21 -36.22 -24.90
N GLY A 169 15.41 -36.38 -26.21
CA GLY A 169 16.68 -36.12 -26.90
C GLY A 169 16.99 -34.63 -27.14
N GLY A 170 16.22 -33.72 -26.56
CA GLY A 170 16.43 -32.29 -26.64
C GLY A 170 16.43 -31.70 -25.24
N THR A 171 17.61 -31.45 -24.65
CA THR A 171 17.66 -30.33 -23.71
C THR A 171 17.40 -29.09 -24.55
N ASP A 172 16.42 -28.27 -24.18
CA ASP A 172 16.39 -26.88 -24.61
C ASP A 172 17.83 -26.33 -24.52
N PRO A 173 18.28 -25.49 -25.48
CA PRO A 173 19.54 -24.79 -25.24
C PRO A 173 19.43 -24.17 -23.86
N ALA A 174 20.37 -24.53 -22.97
CA ALA A 174 20.37 -24.01 -21.62
C ALA A 174 20.21 -22.48 -21.75
N PRO A 175 19.31 -21.86 -20.97
CA PRO A 175 19.11 -20.43 -21.08
C PRO A 175 20.47 -19.76 -21.01
N THR A 176 20.69 -18.76 -21.85
CA THR A 176 21.91 -17.97 -21.76
C THR A 176 21.66 -16.85 -20.77
N VAL A 177 22.73 -16.39 -20.09
CA VAL A 177 22.61 -15.24 -19.20
C VAL A 177 22.06 -14.06 -20.01
N PRO A 178 21.02 -13.36 -19.52
CA PRO A 178 20.39 -12.28 -20.28
C PRO A 178 21.39 -11.17 -20.61
N ALA A 179 21.11 -10.42 -21.68
CA ALA A 179 21.89 -9.23 -22.00
C ALA A 179 21.74 -8.15 -20.90
N THR A 180 22.71 -7.24 -20.82
CA THR A 180 22.63 -6.09 -19.92
C THR A 180 21.43 -5.20 -20.24
N PRO A 181 20.58 -4.86 -19.25
CA PRO A 181 19.48 -3.92 -19.45
C PRO A 181 19.95 -2.57 -20.01
N ALA A 182 19.22 -2.08 -21.00
CA ALA A 182 19.41 -0.76 -21.60
C ALA A 182 18.22 0.16 -21.27
N GLY A 183 18.39 1.47 -21.52
CA GLY A 183 17.31 2.45 -21.37
C GLY A 183 16.87 2.69 -19.91
N LEU A 184 17.70 2.36 -18.92
CA LEU A 184 17.42 2.71 -17.54
C LEU A 184 17.29 4.24 -17.43
N ALA A 185 16.18 4.69 -16.84
CA ALA A 185 15.88 6.11 -16.64
C ALA A 185 15.13 6.31 -15.32
N VAL A 186 15.26 7.50 -14.75
CA VAL A 186 14.43 7.98 -13.64
C VAL A 186 13.12 8.50 -14.24
N SER A 187 12.00 7.87 -13.87
CA SER A 187 10.67 8.23 -14.36
C SER A 187 9.98 9.27 -13.47
N SER A 188 10.22 9.24 -12.16
CA SER A 188 9.77 10.26 -11.22
C SER A 188 10.58 10.21 -9.91
N THR A 189 10.52 11.30 -9.15
CA THR A 189 11.18 11.42 -7.84
C THR A 189 10.24 12.09 -6.84
N THR A 190 10.22 11.59 -5.61
CA THR A 190 9.61 12.26 -4.45
C THR A 190 10.69 12.60 -3.42
N SER A 191 10.31 13.08 -2.24
CA SER A 191 11.24 13.31 -1.14
C SER A 191 11.79 12.04 -0.52
N SER A 192 11.13 10.90 -0.72
CA SER A 192 11.50 9.64 -0.09
C SER A 192 11.53 8.45 -1.06
N SER A 193 11.34 8.68 -2.36
CA SER A 193 11.35 7.63 -3.36
C SER A 193 11.86 8.08 -4.72
N VAL A 194 12.38 7.13 -5.48
CA VAL A 194 12.76 7.29 -6.90
C VAL A 194 12.13 6.14 -7.69
N SER A 195 11.36 6.49 -8.72
CA SER A 195 10.82 5.53 -9.68
C SER A 195 11.75 5.41 -10.89
N LEU A 196 11.94 4.17 -11.33
CA LEU A 196 12.86 3.77 -12.40
C LEU A 196 12.10 2.98 -13.45
N SER A 197 12.52 3.10 -14.71
CA SER A 197 12.05 2.25 -15.82
C SER A 197 13.20 1.89 -16.75
N TRP A 198 13.12 0.75 -17.43
CA TRP A 198 14.12 0.30 -18.41
C TRP A 198 13.46 -0.49 -19.55
N SER A 199 14.23 -0.85 -20.58
CA SER A 199 13.76 -1.67 -21.69
C SER A 199 13.74 -3.17 -21.34
N THR A 200 12.76 -3.90 -21.86
CA THR A 200 12.70 -5.37 -21.73
C THR A 200 13.94 -6.03 -22.33
N VAL A 201 14.48 -7.02 -21.63
CA VAL A 201 15.58 -7.88 -22.09
C VAL A 201 15.01 -9.25 -22.47
N SER A 202 15.28 -9.71 -23.69
CA SER A 202 14.89 -11.06 -24.16
C SER A 202 15.53 -12.15 -23.30
N GLY A 203 14.75 -13.16 -22.91
CA GLY A 203 15.18 -14.27 -22.06
C GLY A 203 15.33 -13.92 -20.57
N ALA A 204 14.99 -12.71 -20.13
CA ALA A 204 14.97 -12.32 -18.72
C ALA A 204 13.62 -12.70 -18.09
N THR A 205 13.66 -13.41 -16.95
CA THR A 205 12.47 -13.73 -16.13
C THR A 205 12.30 -12.76 -14.95
N GLY A 206 13.26 -11.85 -14.76
CA GLY A 206 13.24 -10.82 -13.73
C GLY A 206 14.41 -9.86 -13.82
N TYR A 207 14.46 -8.90 -12.90
CA TYR A 207 15.46 -7.86 -12.82
C TYR A 207 15.83 -7.57 -11.37
N ASN A 208 17.11 -7.29 -11.11
CA ASN A 208 17.55 -6.78 -9.81
C ASN A 208 17.88 -5.29 -9.91
N VAL A 209 17.42 -4.51 -8.95
CA VAL A 209 17.71 -3.08 -8.82
C VAL A 209 18.78 -2.88 -7.76
N TYR A 210 19.79 -2.08 -8.12
CA TYR A 210 20.93 -1.77 -7.27
C TYR A 210 20.95 -0.29 -6.93
N GLN A 211 21.17 0.04 -5.66
CA GLN A 211 21.42 1.40 -5.16
C GLN A 211 22.83 1.46 -4.59
N GLY A 212 23.68 2.33 -5.12
CA GLY A 212 25.08 2.45 -4.66
C GLY A 212 25.88 1.14 -4.76
N GLY A 213 25.50 0.25 -5.69
CA GLY A 213 26.13 -1.05 -5.88
C GLY A 213 25.53 -2.21 -5.07
N THR A 214 24.65 -1.93 -4.11
CA THR A 214 23.95 -2.93 -3.28
C THR A 214 22.59 -3.26 -3.87
N LYS A 215 22.23 -4.54 -3.94
CA LYS A 215 20.90 -4.96 -4.40
C LYS A 215 19.84 -4.53 -3.38
N VAL A 216 18.88 -3.72 -3.82
CA VAL A 216 17.77 -3.23 -2.97
C VAL A 216 16.42 -3.85 -3.31
N GLN A 217 16.25 -4.38 -4.52
CA GLN A 217 14.97 -4.95 -4.95
C GLN A 217 15.15 -5.99 -6.06
N SER A 218 14.20 -6.91 -6.18
CA SER A 218 14.01 -7.81 -7.33
C SER A 218 12.58 -7.67 -7.84
N VAL A 219 12.40 -7.54 -9.16
CA VAL A 219 11.09 -7.34 -9.81
C VAL A 219 10.99 -8.20 -11.08
N THR A 220 9.77 -8.52 -11.52
CA THR A 220 9.53 -9.25 -12.79
C THR A 220 9.24 -8.32 -13.98
N GLY A 221 8.75 -7.11 -13.71
CA GLY A 221 8.48 -6.08 -14.72
C GLY A 221 9.69 -5.18 -15.01
N THR A 222 9.51 -4.24 -15.94
CA THR A 222 10.55 -3.30 -16.41
C THR A 222 10.56 -1.95 -15.69
N SER A 223 10.05 -1.93 -14.46
CA SER A 223 10.04 -0.74 -13.61
C SER A 223 10.13 -1.11 -12.13
N ALA A 224 10.62 -0.18 -11.33
CA ALA A 224 10.68 -0.30 -9.88
C ALA A 224 10.57 1.07 -9.21
N THR A 225 10.11 1.10 -7.96
CA THR A 225 10.15 2.31 -7.13
C THR A 225 10.90 2.00 -5.86
N VAL A 226 12.07 2.63 -5.68
CA VAL A 226 12.88 2.51 -4.48
C VAL A 226 12.39 3.56 -3.48
N THR A 227 11.96 3.12 -2.29
CA THR A 227 11.38 3.96 -1.23
C THR A 227 12.30 4.01 0.00
N GLY A 228 11.93 4.82 1.01
CA GLY A 228 12.72 4.96 2.24
C GLY A 228 14.00 5.79 2.06
N LEU A 229 14.07 6.57 0.99
CA LEU A 229 15.20 7.42 0.67
C LEU A 229 15.15 8.73 1.49
N THR A 230 16.31 9.31 1.72
CA THR A 230 16.46 10.63 2.35
C THR A 230 16.16 11.72 1.33
N ALA A 231 15.47 12.78 1.76
CA ALA A 231 15.16 13.93 0.91
C ALA A 231 16.42 14.69 0.48
N SER A 232 16.32 15.44 -0.63
CA SER A 232 17.42 16.22 -1.21
C SER A 232 18.73 15.43 -1.39
N THR A 233 18.64 14.13 -1.62
CA THR A 233 19.80 13.23 -1.67
C THR A 233 19.86 12.56 -3.04
N SER A 234 21.03 12.62 -3.66
CA SER A 234 21.29 11.94 -4.94
C SER A 234 21.64 10.48 -4.69
N TYR A 235 20.95 9.59 -5.38
CA TYR A 235 21.17 8.16 -5.37
C TYR A 235 21.52 7.66 -6.76
N SER A 236 22.50 6.77 -6.83
CA SER A 236 22.90 6.09 -8.07
C SER A 236 22.21 4.74 -8.16
N PHE A 237 21.52 4.49 -9.28
CA PHE A 237 20.81 3.26 -9.56
C PHE A 237 21.34 2.53 -10.79
N GLN A 238 21.35 1.21 -10.73
CA GLN A 238 21.70 0.30 -11.83
C GLN A 238 20.74 -0.90 -11.82
N VAL A 239 20.57 -1.55 -12.97
CA VAL A 239 19.69 -2.72 -13.09
C VAL A 239 20.42 -3.86 -13.81
N THR A 240 20.16 -5.09 -13.40
CA THR A 240 20.54 -6.33 -14.11
C THR A 240 19.29 -7.08 -14.54
N ALA A 241 19.42 -7.91 -15.57
CA ALA A 241 18.42 -8.90 -15.95
C ALA A 241 18.82 -10.27 -15.39
N THR A 242 17.83 -11.07 -14.99
CA THR A 242 18.03 -12.39 -14.38
C THR A 242 17.18 -13.44 -15.06
N ASN A 243 17.71 -14.65 -15.17
CA ASN A 243 16.94 -15.87 -15.46
C ASN A 243 17.58 -17.07 -14.74
N SER A 244 17.15 -18.28 -15.08
CA SER A 244 17.71 -19.53 -14.51
C SER A 244 19.17 -19.79 -14.90
N ALA A 245 19.71 -19.12 -15.92
CA ALA A 245 21.12 -19.20 -16.29
C ALA A 245 22.03 -18.29 -15.45
N GLY A 246 21.47 -17.25 -14.87
CA GLY A 246 22.19 -16.31 -14.02
C GLY A 246 21.77 -14.86 -14.20
N GLU A 247 22.64 -13.96 -13.76
CA GLU A 247 22.44 -12.52 -13.73
C GLU A 247 23.39 -11.81 -14.70
N SER A 248 22.85 -10.87 -15.48
CA SER A 248 23.61 -10.07 -16.44
C SER A 248 24.62 -9.14 -15.74
N ALA A 249 25.51 -8.53 -16.53
CA ALA A 249 26.23 -7.34 -16.06
C ALA A 249 25.24 -6.18 -15.76
N LYS A 250 25.61 -5.30 -14.81
CA LYS A 250 24.83 -4.12 -14.43
C LYS A 250 24.76 -3.12 -15.59
N SER A 251 23.61 -2.46 -15.75
CA SER A 251 23.41 -1.36 -16.69
C SER A 251 24.34 -0.17 -16.41
N SER A 252 24.39 0.79 -17.35
CA SER A 252 24.87 2.13 -17.02
C SER A 252 24.08 2.69 -15.83
N ALA A 253 24.77 3.44 -14.97
CA ALA A 253 24.16 4.04 -13.80
C ALA A 253 23.32 5.26 -14.20
N VAL A 254 22.18 5.43 -13.53
CA VAL A 254 21.42 6.69 -13.55
C VAL A 254 21.40 7.30 -12.15
N THR A 255 21.38 8.63 -12.09
CA THR A 255 21.25 9.34 -10.83
C THR A 255 19.83 9.87 -10.68
N GLY A 256 19.14 9.45 -9.61
CA GLY A 256 17.89 10.05 -9.16
C GLY A 256 18.15 10.89 -7.93
N THR A 257 17.74 12.16 -7.94
CA THR A 257 17.80 13.02 -6.76
C THR A 257 16.41 13.12 -6.18
N THR A 258 16.24 12.66 -4.94
CA THR A 258 14.97 12.86 -4.24
C THR A 258 14.71 14.36 -4.17
N THR A 259 13.45 14.75 -4.33
CA THR A 259 13.08 16.15 -4.18
C THR A 259 13.39 16.59 -2.75
N ALA A 260 13.46 17.90 -2.53
CA ALA A 260 13.32 18.39 -1.18
C ALA A 260 12.04 17.80 -0.57
N SER A 261 12.04 17.57 0.74
CA SER A 261 10.80 17.26 1.44
C SER A 261 9.83 18.38 1.09
N SER A 262 8.81 18.08 0.29
CA SER A 262 7.68 18.97 0.10
C SER A 262 6.83 18.92 1.37
N GLY A 263 7.44 19.31 2.50
CA GLY A 263 6.67 19.92 3.56
C GLY A 263 6.31 21.29 3.03
N GLY A 264 5.01 21.59 2.93
CA GLY A 264 4.56 22.97 2.88
C GLY A 264 5.38 23.76 3.92
N GLY A 265 5.91 24.91 3.52
CA GLY A 265 6.95 25.66 4.23
C GLY A 265 6.58 26.23 5.61
N GLY A 266 5.77 25.55 6.41
CA GLY A 266 5.67 25.77 7.84
C GLY A 266 6.63 24.87 8.60
N GLY A 267 7.35 25.41 9.58
CA GLY A 267 8.22 24.65 10.48
C GLY A 267 7.49 23.50 11.19
N THR A 268 8.21 22.69 11.97
CA THR A 268 7.60 21.67 12.83
C THR A 268 6.55 22.29 13.77
N VAL A 269 5.48 21.55 14.10
CA VAL A 269 4.52 21.98 15.14
C VAL A 269 5.29 22.38 16.41
N PRO A 270 5.05 23.58 16.98
CA PRO A 270 5.73 24.05 18.19
C PRO A 270 5.57 23.06 19.35
N ALA A 271 6.57 22.96 20.23
CA ALA A 271 6.54 22.07 21.40
C ALA A 271 5.26 22.24 22.23
N HIS A 272 4.86 23.51 22.42
CA HIS A 272 3.58 23.89 22.99
C HIS A 272 2.72 24.57 21.93
N ALA A 273 1.58 23.99 21.60
CA ALA A 273 0.75 24.37 20.47
C ALA A 273 -0.71 24.57 20.87
N VAL A 274 -1.35 25.54 20.20
CA VAL A 274 -2.80 25.71 20.22
C VAL A 274 -3.42 25.24 18.92
N THR A 275 -4.35 24.30 19.00
CA THR A 275 -5.13 23.82 17.86
C THR A 275 -6.49 24.51 17.83
N GLY A 276 -6.94 25.00 16.68
CA GLY A 276 -8.26 25.61 16.52
C GLY A 276 -9.00 25.03 15.33
N TYR A 277 -10.26 24.63 15.52
CA TYR A 277 -11.12 24.24 14.40
C TYR A 277 -11.58 25.49 13.64
N TRP A 278 -11.42 25.51 12.33
CA TRP A 278 -11.95 26.53 11.43
C TRP A 278 -13.12 25.94 10.66
N GLN A 279 -14.26 26.61 10.68
CA GLN A 279 -15.51 26.10 10.13
C GLN A 279 -15.61 26.40 8.63
N ASN A 280 -15.67 25.35 7.81
CA ASN A 280 -16.02 25.41 6.39
C ASN A 280 -17.53 25.53 6.15
N PHE A 281 -18.24 26.19 7.06
CA PHE A 281 -19.69 26.36 7.04
C PHE A 281 -20.11 27.48 7.99
N ASN A 282 -21.32 27.98 7.79
CA ASN A 282 -21.91 29.00 8.65
C ASN A 282 -22.96 28.40 9.60
N ASN A 283 -22.69 28.43 10.91
CA ASN A 283 -23.60 28.00 11.98
C ASN A 283 -24.05 29.15 12.90
N GLY A 284 -23.89 30.41 12.47
CA GLY A 284 -24.18 31.60 13.25
C GLY A 284 -22.99 32.15 14.05
N ALA A 285 -21.86 31.44 14.10
CA ALA A 285 -20.60 32.00 14.57
C ALA A 285 -20.02 33.02 13.56
N THR A 286 -18.98 33.75 13.98
CA THR A 286 -18.28 34.70 13.10
C THR A 286 -17.66 33.94 11.93
N VAL A 287 -18.10 34.24 10.71
CA VAL A 287 -17.49 33.71 9.48
C VAL A 287 -16.07 34.26 9.36
N GLN A 288 -15.11 33.40 9.05
CA GLN A 288 -13.70 33.77 8.90
C GLN A 288 -13.12 33.17 7.62
N THR A 289 -12.21 33.88 6.95
CA THR A 289 -11.26 33.25 6.03
C THR A 289 -10.11 32.60 6.82
N ILE A 290 -9.25 31.81 6.15
CA ILE A 290 -8.08 31.24 6.82
C ILE A 290 -7.10 32.34 7.24
N ALA A 291 -6.94 33.41 6.45
CA ALA A 291 -6.11 34.55 6.84
C ALA A 291 -6.57 35.21 8.15
N ALA A 292 -7.88 35.28 8.38
CA ALA A 292 -8.49 35.92 9.55
C ALA A 292 -8.37 35.11 10.85
N VAL A 293 -7.94 33.85 10.79
CA VAL A 293 -7.68 33.05 12.00
C VAL A 293 -6.59 33.72 12.85
N GLN A 294 -6.79 33.74 14.16
CA GLN A 294 -5.98 34.43 15.15
C GLN A 294 -4.54 33.87 15.15
N SER A 295 -3.54 34.71 15.40
CA SER A 295 -2.11 34.32 15.34
C SER A 295 -1.68 33.33 16.42
N GLN A 296 -2.49 33.20 17.47
CA GLN A 296 -2.26 32.29 18.60
C GLN A 296 -2.46 30.82 18.21
N TYR A 297 -3.20 30.54 17.14
CA TYR A 297 -3.39 29.18 16.66
C TYR A 297 -2.17 28.71 15.86
N ASP A 298 -1.60 27.57 16.25
CA ASP A 298 -0.44 26.94 15.62
C ASP A 298 -0.86 25.84 14.66
N ILE A 299 -1.97 25.16 14.96
CA ILE A 299 -2.63 24.20 14.09
C ILE A 299 -4.06 24.68 13.82
N ILE A 300 -4.42 24.80 12.55
CA ILE A 300 -5.76 25.16 12.08
C ILE A 300 -6.37 23.90 11.45
N ALA A 301 -7.37 23.32 12.12
CA ALA A 301 -8.08 22.15 11.63
C ALA A 301 -9.31 22.58 10.82
N VAL A 302 -9.29 22.34 9.51
CA VAL A 302 -10.39 22.70 8.60
C VAL A 302 -11.53 21.69 8.75
N ALA A 303 -12.67 22.17 9.24
CA ALA A 303 -13.83 21.37 9.61
C ALA A 303 -14.94 21.51 8.56
N PHE A 304 -15.31 20.50 7.78
CA PHE A 304 -14.75 19.15 7.70
C PHE A 304 -14.64 18.71 6.24
N ALA A 305 -13.94 17.60 6.00
CA ALA A 305 -14.10 16.84 4.77
C ALA A 305 -15.40 16.02 4.80
N ASP A 306 -15.99 15.81 3.62
CA ASP A 306 -17.22 15.06 3.42
C ASP A 306 -16.95 13.60 3.07
N ALA A 307 -17.82 12.71 3.52
CA ALA A 307 -17.86 11.34 3.02
C ALA A 307 -18.29 11.31 1.56
N THR A 308 -17.80 10.31 0.82
CA THR A 308 -18.22 10.04 -0.56
C THR A 308 -19.04 8.75 -0.64
N SER A 309 -19.58 8.45 -1.82
CA SER A 309 -20.22 7.15 -2.10
C SER A 309 -19.24 5.97 -2.08
N THR A 310 -17.93 6.22 -2.15
CA THR A 310 -16.90 5.20 -2.08
C THR A 310 -16.48 4.99 -0.61
N PRO A 311 -16.62 3.78 -0.04
CA PRO A 311 -16.26 3.52 1.35
C PRO A 311 -14.85 3.97 1.70
N GLY A 312 -14.73 4.68 2.82
CA GLY A 312 -13.48 5.27 3.31
C GLY A 312 -12.98 6.51 2.56
N ALA A 313 -13.42 6.78 1.33
CA ALA A 313 -12.97 7.94 0.59
C ALA A 313 -13.65 9.23 1.08
N VAL A 314 -12.86 10.31 1.13
CA VAL A 314 -13.30 11.65 1.51
C VAL A 314 -13.15 12.64 0.35
N SER A 315 -13.94 13.71 0.41
CA SER A 315 -13.82 14.87 -0.49
C SER A 315 -13.90 16.16 0.32
N PHE A 316 -13.53 17.29 -0.27
CA PHE A 316 -13.66 18.59 0.37
C PHE A 316 -14.09 19.64 -0.64
N THR A 317 -15.18 20.33 -0.31
CA THR A 317 -15.71 21.45 -1.07
C THR A 317 -15.74 22.68 -0.16
N LEU A 318 -15.01 23.73 -0.52
CA LEU A 318 -15.07 25.00 0.20
C LEU A 318 -16.48 25.58 0.12
N ASP A 319 -17.09 25.94 1.25
CA ASP A 319 -18.42 26.58 1.30
C ASP A 319 -18.34 28.06 0.90
N SER A 320 -18.01 28.32 -0.37
CA SER A 320 -17.83 29.68 -0.86
C SER A 320 -19.07 30.55 -0.65
N ALA A 321 -20.27 29.97 -0.75
CA ALA A 321 -21.52 30.71 -0.58
C ALA A 321 -21.78 31.09 0.88
N GLY A 322 -21.69 30.14 1.81
CA GLY A 322 -21.88 30.39 3.24
C GLY A 322 -20.76 31.22 3.87
N LEU A 323 -19.58 31.22 3.25
CA LEU A 323 -18.40 32.00 3.67
C LEU A 323 -18.24 33.34 2.93
N GLY A 324 -19.34 33.90 2.41
CA GLY A 324 -19.35 35.27 1.89
C GLY A 324 -18.58 35.48 0.58
N GLY A 325 -18.55 34.48 -0.29
CA GLY A 325 -17.85 34.52 -1.58
C GLY A 325 -16.38 34.13 -1.51
N TYR A 326 -15.93 33.50 -0.42
CA TYR A 326 -14.55 33.06 -0.26
C TYR A 326 -14.17 32.00 -1.30
N THR A 327 -13.19 32.34 -2.16
CA THR A 327 -12.83 31.53 -3.32
C THR A 327 -11.78 30.48 -2.98
N VAL A 328 -11.75 29.39 -3.75
CA VAL A 328 -10.75 28.31 -3.60
C VAL A 328 -9.32 28.83 -3.78
N ASP A 329 -9.09 29.75 -4.71
CA ASP A 329 -7.75 30.33 -4.93
C ASP A 329 -7.29 31.16 -3.73
N GLN A 330 -8.18 31.98 -3.15
CA GLN A 330 -7.86 32.71 -1.94
C GLN A 330 -7.65 31.76 -0.76
N PHE A 331 -8.45 30.70 -0.65
CA PHE A 331 -8.29 29.68 0.39
C PHE A 331 -6.91 29.01 0.34
N LYS A 332 -6.45 28.60 -0.83
CA LYS A 332 -5.10 28.04 -1.00
C LYS A 332 -4.00 29.07 -0.72
N ALA A 333 -4.19 30.32 -1.13
CA ALA A 333 -3.25 31.40 -0.85
C ALA A 333 -3.14 31.67 0.67
N ASP A 334 -4.26 31.70 1.37
CA ASP A 334 -4.32 31.91 2.82
C ASP A 334 -3.67 30.76 3.59
N ILE A 335 -3.89 29.51 3.17
CA ILE A 335 -3.20 28.32 3.73
C ILE A 335 -1.68 28.51 3.61
N LYS A 336 -1.21 28.84 2.41
CA LYS A 336 0.22 29.05 2.15
C LYS A 336 0.78 30.20 2.99
N ALA A 337 0.02 31.27 3.19
CA ALA A 337 0.43 32.40 4.03
C ALA A 337 0.52 32.01 5.51
N LYS A 338 -0.43 31.20 6.03
CA LYS A 338 -0.37 30.65 7.38
C LYS A 338 0.84 29.72 7.56
N GLN A 339 1.11 28.87 6.57
CA GLN A 339 2.31 28.02 6.56
C GLN A 339 3.59 28.84 6.57
N ALA A 340 3.69 29.88 5.74
CA ALA A 340 4.84 30.78 5.74
C ALA A 340 5.02 31.50 7.10
N ALA A 341 3.95 31.69 7.86
CA ALA A 341 3.97 32.20 9.24
C ALA A 341 4.22 31.11 10.30
N GLY A 342 4.66 29.92 9.90
CA GLY A 342 5.00 28.80 10.78
C GLY A 342 3.81 27.99 11.29
N LYS A 343 2.60 28.21 10.75
CA LYS A 343 1.38 27.53 11.18
C LYS A 343 1.15 26.26 10.37
N LYS A 344 0.35 25.35 10.90
CA LYS A 344 -0.08 24.14 10.22
C LYS A 344 -1.55 24.21 9.90
N VAL A 345 -1.92 23.86 8.67
CA VAL A 345 -3.33 23.75 8.27
C VAL A 345 -3.60 22.32 7.88
N ILE A 346 -4.48 21.65 8.61
CA ILE A 346 -4.81 20.24 8.42
C ILE A 346 -6.30 20.10 8.06
N ILE A 347 -6.65 19.03 7.36
CA ILE A 347 -8.05 18.70 7.06
C ILE A 347 -8.62 17.79 8.16
N SER A 348 -9.75 18.16 8.77
CA SER A 348 -10.42 17.31 9.75
C SER A 348 -11.47 16.43 9.08
N ILE A 349 -11.50 15.15 9.47
CA ILE A 349 -12.45 14.16 8.98
C ILE A 349 -13.40 13.76 10.09
N GLY A 350 -14.69 14.02 9.89
CA GLY A 350 -15.75 13.61 10.79
C GLY A 350 -16.68 14.75 11.15
N GLY A 351 -16.72 15.11 12.43
CA GLY A 351 -17.71 16.00 13.03
C GLY A 351 -19.05 15.31 13.26
N GLN A 352 -19.96 15.98 13.97
CA GLN A 352 -21.26 15.44 14.40
C GLN A 352 -22.08 14.78 13.27
N ASN A 353 -22.00 15.29 12.03
CA ASN A 353 -22.73 14.77 10.87
C ASN A 353 -21.85 13.92 9.92
N GLY A 354 -20.59 13.67 10.30
CA GLY A 354 -19.66 12.87 9.51
C GLY A 354 -20.12 11.41 9.40
N THR A 355 -20.06 10.87 8.19
CA THR A 355 -20.47 9.48 7.90
C THR A 355 -19.34 8.64 7.32
N VAL A 356 -18.10 9.13 7.39
CA VAL A 356 -16.92 8.40 6.93
C VAL A 356 -16.75 7.14 7.80
N SER A 357 -16.54 6.00 7.15
CA SER A 357 -16.27 4.73 7.81
C SER A 357 -15.07 4.07 7.17
N VAL A 358 -14.12 3.65 8.01
CA VAL A 358 -12.90 2.93 7.62
C VAL A 358 -12.91 1.58 8.34
N SER A 359 -13.52 0.58 7.69
CA SER A 359 -13.89 -0.70 8.32
C SER A 359 -13.29 -1.94 7.66
N ASP A 360 -12.50 -1.76 6.60
CA ASP A 360 -11.76 -2.81 5.91
C ASP A 360 -10.51 -2.24 5.21
N SER A 361 -9.69 -3.12 4.63
CA SER A 361 -8.45 -2.72 3.95
C SER A 361 -8.67 -1.84 2.71
N ALA A 362 -9.81 -2.01 2.03
CA ALA A 362 -10.13 -1.24 0.83
C ALA A 362 -10.50 0.20 1.20
N SER A 363 -11.40 0.37 2.17
CA SER A 363 -11.77 1.66 2.75
C SER A 363 -10.57 2.37 3.39
N ALA A 364 -9.67 1.64 4.06
CA ALA A 364 -8.41 2.22 4.56
C ALA A 364 -7.51 2.77 3.44
N THR A 365 -7.44 2.05 2.31
CA THR A 365 -6.68 2.49 1.13
C THR A 365 -7.32 3.72 0.49
N ASN A 366 -8.65 3.70 0.35
CA ASN A 366 -9.43 4.81 -0.19
C ASN A 366 -9.29 6.08 0.66
N PHE A 367 -9.34 5.92 1.99
CA PHE A 367 -9.10 7.00 2.93
C PHE A 367 -7.73 7.63 2.73
N ALA A 368 -6.66 6.82 2.78
CA ALA A 368 -5.30 7.31 2.63
C ALA A 368 -5.08 8.02 1.28
N ASN A 369 -5.60 7.46 0.19
CA ASN A 369 -5.47 8.04 -1.15
C ASN A 369 -6.24 9.36 -1.29
N SER A 370 -7.48 9.41 -0.81
CA SER A 370 -8.33 10.60 -0.94
C SER A 370 -7.84 11.74 -0.04
N VAL A 371 -7.47 11.47 1.22
CA VAL A 371 -6.86 12.48 2.11
C VAL A 371 -5.57 13.01 1.51
N TYR A 372 -4.68 12.14 1.00
CA TYR A 372 -3.46 12.58 0.34
C TYR A 372 -3.76 13.46 -0.89
N SER A 373 -4.77 13.12 -1.68
CA SER A 373 -5.21 13.94 -2.82
C SER A 373 -5.68 15.34 -2.38
N LEU A 374 -6.42 15.44 -1.27
CA LEU A 374 -6.82 16.73 -0.70
C LEU A 374 -5.61 17.53 -0.23
N MET A 375 -4.64 16.89 0.42
CA MET A 375 -3.39 17.54 0.82
C MET A 375 -2.65 18.12 -0.38
N GLN A 376 -2.52 17.36 -1.47
CA GLN A 376 -1.87 17.84 -2.70
C GLN A 376 -2.67 18.96 -3.38
N THR A 377 -3.99 18.91 -3.31
CA THR A 377 -4.88 19.88 -3.98
C THR A 377 -4.89 21.23 -3.28
N TYR A 378 -4.98 21.23 -1.94
CA TYR A 378 -5.18 22.43 -1.12
C TYR A 378 -3.93 22.86 -0.36
N GLY A 379 -2.91 22.01 -0.30
CA GLY A 379 -1.67 22.25 0.42
C GLY A 379 -1.77 21.97 1.91
N PHE A 380 -2.67 21.08 2.38
CA PHE A 380 -2.76 20.74 3.80
C PHE A 380 -1.50 20.03 4.32
N ASP A 381 -1.10 20.33 5.55
CA ASP A 381 0.04 19.72 6.24
C ASP A 381 -0.26 18.33 6.81
N GLY A 382 -1.54 17.93 6.82
CA GLY A 382 -1.95 16.62 7.30
C GLY A 382 -3.44 16.53 7.63
N VAL A 383 -3.77 15.67 8.60
CA VAL A 383 -5.13 15.22 8.88
C VAL A 383 -5.45 15.22 10.36
N ASP A 384 -6.70 15.55 10.67
CA ASP A 384 -7.31 15.38 11.99
C ASP A 384 -8.42 14.30 11.93
N ILE A 385 -8.46 13.42 12.94
CA ILE A 385 -9.46 12.34 13.04
C ILE A 385 -10.48 12.67 14.13
N ASP A 386 -11.69 13.00 13.69
CA ASP A 386 -12.83 13.43 14.52
C ASP A 386 -14.12 12.64 14.17
N LEU A 387 -13.97 11.32 13.97
CA LEU A 387 -15.08 10.41 13.65
C LEU A 387 -15.90 10.05 14.90
N GLU A 388 -17.08 10.62 15.03
CA GLU A 388 -17.98 10.36 16.16
C GLU A 388 -18.95 9.17 15.93
N ASN A 389 -18.98 8.61 14.71
CA ASN A 389 -19.82 7.47 14.31
C ASN A 389 -19.16 6.10 14.53
N GLY A 390 -18.04 6.07 15.24
CA GLY A 390 -17.29 4.85 15.56
C GLY A 390 -16.01 4.70 14.73
N LEU A 391 -14.99 4.13 15.36
CA LEU A 391 -13.65 3.94 14.79
C LEU A 391 -13.21 2.49 14.91
N ASN A 392 -12.72 1.91 13.81
CA ASN A 392 -12.05 0.61 13.81
C ASN A 392 -10.53 0.78 13.90
N ALA A 393 -9.93 0.36 15.02
CA ALA A 393 -8.53 0.62 15.29
C ALA A 393 -7.58 -0.01 14.28
N THR A 394 -7.88 -1.23 13.80
CA THR A 394 -7.06 -1.94 12.83
C THR A 394 -6.96 -1.17 11.51
N TYR A 395 -8.11 -0.84 10.93
CA TYR A 395 -8.16 -0.26 9.58
C TYR A 395 -7.85 1.24 9.59
N MET A 396 -8.19 1.97 10.66
CA MET A 396 -7.74 3.35 10.80
C MET A 396 -6.22 3.44 10.97
N SER A 397 -5.61 2.55 11.75
CA SER A 397 -4.15 2.48 11.86
C SER A 397 -3.51 2.18 10.50
N GLN A 398 -4.05 1.22 9.74
CA GLN A 398 -3.60 0.94 8.37
C GLN A 398 -3.71 2.17 7.45
N ALA A 399 -4.82 2.89 7.52
CA ALA A 399 -5.06 4.07 6.69
C ALA A 399 -4.07 5.19 7.01
N LEU A 400 -3.85 5.51 8.29
CA LEU A 400 -2.93 6.56 8.74
C LEU A 400 -1.46 6.21 8.43
N ARG A 401 -1.08 4.94 8.53
CA ARG A 401 0.26 4.47 8.11
C ARG A 401 0.45 4.61 6.61
N SER A 402 -0.56 4.22 5.82
CA SER A 402 -0.54 4.39 4.36
C SER A 402 -0.44 5.88 3.98
N LEU A 403 -1.19 6.76 4.64
CA LEU A 403 -1.09 8.20 4.44
C LEU A 403 0.31 8.73 4.81
N SER A 404 0.85 8.36 5.96
CA SER A 404 2.21 8.72 6.39
C SER A 404 3.28 8.28 5.39
N SER A 405 3.15 7.08 4.80
CA SER A 405 4.07 6.59 3.77
C SER A 405 4.05 7.45 2.49
N LYS A 406 2.91 8.08 2.17
CA LYS A 406 2.73 8.95 1.01
C LYS A 406 3.22 10.37 1.29
N ALA A 407 2.84 10.93 2.45
CA ALA A 407 3.12 12.31 2.81
C ALA A 407 4.52 12.53 3.40
N GLY A 408 5.17 11.48 3.92
CA GLY A 408 6.47 11.56 4.56
C GLY A 408 6.41 12.09 6.00
N SER A 409 7.58 12.36 6.57
CA SER A 409 7.76 12.69 8.00
C SER A 409 7.25 14.07 8.41
N SER A 410 6.88 14.94 7.47
CA SER A 410 6.30 16.25 7.77
C SER A 410 4.79 16.21 8.01
N LEU A 411 4.16 15.03 7.88
CA LEU A 411 2.72 14.84 8.08
C LEU A 411 2.32 15.16 9.53
N VAL A 412 1.37 16.07 9.70
CA VAL A 412 0.72 16.34 10.98
C VAL A 412 -0.50 15.43 11.12
N ILE A 413 -0.53 14.61 12.18
CA ILE A 413 -1.68 13.75 12.50
C ILE A 413 -2.20 14.14 13.87
N THR A 414 -3.44 14.65 13.91
CA THR A 414 -4.15 14.88 15.16
C THR A 414 -5.39 13.99 15.27
N MET A 415 -5.89 13.83 16.49
CA MET A 415 -7.13 13.13 16.77
C MET A 415 -7.93 13.92 17.80
N ALA A 416 -9.26 13.96 17.67
CA ALA A 416 -10.16 14.62 18.62
C ALA A 416 -11.23 13.66 19.14
N PRO A 417 -10.84 12.57 19.84
CA PRO A 417 -11.79 11.64 20.44
C PRO A 417 -12.72 12.33 21.45
N GLN A 418 -13.92 11.79 21.63
CA GLN A 418 -14.74 12.12 22.80
C GLN A 418 -14.12 11.47 24.05
N THR A 419 -14.53 11.92 25.24
CA THR A 419 -13.99 11.36 26.50
C THR A 419 -14.22 9.85 26.63
N ILE A 420 -15.35 9.34 26.14
CA ILE A 420 -15.68 7.90 26.16
C ILE A 420 -14.69 7.04 25.37
N ASP A 421 -14.00 7.62 24.38
CA ASP A 421 -13.11 6.90 23.48
C ASP A 421 -11.68 6.77 24.03
N MET A 422 -11.41 7.38 25.19
CA MET A 422 -10.07 7.43 25.81
C MET A 422 -10.06 7.00 27.29
N GLN A 423 -11.15 6.44 27.82
CA GLN A 423 -11.25 5.97 29.22
C GLN A 423 -10.30 4.80 29.55
N SER A 424 -9.86 4.05 28.54
CA SER A 424 -8.95 2.91 28.67
C SER A 424 -8.17 2.70 27.37
N THR A 425 -6.98 2.12 27.45
CA THR A 425 -6.17 1.72 26.28
C THR A 425 -6.84 0.64 25.42
N SER A 426 -7.94 0.06 25.89
CA SER A 426 -8.79 -0.85 25.12
C SER A 426 -9.81 -0.16 24.22
N ASN A 427 -10.07 1.14 24.40
CA ASN A 427 -10.97 1.90 23.53
C ASN A 427 -10.32 2.13 22.16
N THR A 428 -11.10 2.11 21.08
CA THR A 428 -10.56 2.03 19.71
C THR A 428 -9.76 3.26 19.28
N TYR A 429 -10.15 4.47 19.71
CA TYR A 429 -9.32 5.67 19.50
C TYR A 429 -7.99 5.59 20.22
N PHE A 430 -8.00 5.20 21.50
CA PHE A 430 -6.77 5.05 22.27
C PHE A 430 -5.87 3.96 21.66
N GLN A 431 -6.42 2.80 21.30
CA GLN A 431 -5.69 1.77 20.57
C GLN A 431 -5.06 2.32 19.29
N THR A 432 -5.80 3.11 18.51
CA THR A 432 -5.27 3.73 17.29
C THR A 432 -4.14 4.69 17.59
N ALA A 433 -4.31 5.58 18.57
CA ALA A 433 -3.28 6.52 18.99
C ALA A 433 -1.99 5.81 19.40
N LEU A 434 -2.09 4.70 20.14
CA LEU A 434 -0.93 3.86 20.51
C LEU A 434 -0.33 3.13 19.30
N ASN A 435 -1.15 2.59 18.40
CA ASN A 435 -0.69 1.89 17.19
C ASN A 435 0.05 2.81 16.22
N ILE A 436 -0.24 4.12 16.26
CA ILE A 436 0.41 5.14 15.42
C ILE A 436 1.30 6.10 16.22
N LYS A 437 1.68 5.74 17.44
CA LYS A 437 2.36 6.65 18.38
C LYS A 437 3.58 7.35 17.77
N ASP A 438 4.41 6.67 16.98
CA ASP A 438 5.62 7.24 16.36
C ASP A 438 5.35 8.25 15.23
N ILE A 439 4.12 8.34 14.71
CA ILE A 439 3.72 9.32 13.69
C ILE A 439 2.60 10.27 14.17
N LEU A 440 2.09 10.06 15.38
CA LEU A 440 1.04 10.87 15.99
C LEU A 440 1.60 12.19 16.51
N THR A 441 0.99 13.31 16.12
CA THR A 441 1.37 14.64 16.60
C THR A 441 0.73 14.96 17.95
N VAL A 442 -0.60 14.89 18.06
CA VAL A 442 -1.33 15.15 19.31
C VAL A 442 -2.75 14.58 19.30
N VAL A 443 -3.19 14.04 20.43
CA VAL A 443 -4.59 13.77 20.75
C VAL A 443 -5.15 14.97 21.51
N ASN A 444 -6.07 15.68 20.89
CA ASN A 444 -6.81 16.80 21.45
C ASN A 444 -8.20 16.31 21.86
N MET A 445 -8.28 15.50 22.92
CA MET A 445 -9.55 14.93 23.38
C MET A 445 -10.57 16.03 23.70
N GLN A 446 -11.84 15.81 23.37
CA GLN A 446 -12.92 16.75 23.60
C GLN A 446 -13.42 16.64 25.05
N TYR A 447 -12.99 17.57 25.93
CA TYR A 447 -13.38 17.59 27.35
C TYR A 447 -14.74 18.29 27.59
N TYR A 448 -15.68 18.14 26.66
CA TYR A 448 -16.97 18.83 26.65
C TYR A 448 -18.04 17.95 26.01
N ASN A 449 -19.31 18.42 26.04
CA ASN A 449 -20.47 17.60 25.66
C ASN A 449 -20.46 16.21 26.32
N SER A 450 -19.95 16.15 27.54
CA SER A 450 -19.67 14.90 28.23
C SER A 450 -20.42 14.81 29.55
N GLY A 451 -20.75 13.57 29.94
CA GLY A 451 -21.16 13.27 31.29
C GLY A 451 -19.99 13.37 32.28
N SER A 452 -20.18 12.79 33.47
CA SER A 452 -19.05 12.55 34.36
C SER A 452 -18.27 11.33 33.89
N MET A 453 -16.96 11.35 34.10
CA MET A 453 -16.03 10.31 33.66
C MET A 453 -15.10 9.90 34.81
N LEU A 454 -14.54 8.70 34.73
CA LEU A 454 -13.53 8.27 35.69
C LEU A 454 -12.19 8.93 35.35
N GLY A 455 -11.47 9.44 36.34
CA GLY A 455 -10.06 9.80 36.21
C GLY A 455 -9.14 8.57 36.28
N CYS A 456 -7.84 8.78 36.08
CA CYS A 456 -6.84 7.71 36.21
C CYS A 456 -6.76 7.11 37.63
N ASP A 457 -7.27 7.80 38.64
CA ASP A 457 -7.38 7.32 40.03
C ASP A 457 -8.67 6.54 40.32
N GLY A 458 -9.51 6.33 39.30
CA GLY A 458 -10.79 5.63 39.40
C GLY A 458 -11.92 6.43 40.06
N LYS A 459 -11.73 7.72 40.36
CA LYS A 459 -12.80 8.59 40.89
C LYS A 459 -13.59 9.25 39.77
N VAL A 460 -14.83 9.62 40.06
CA VAL A 460 -15.73 10.30 39.11
C VAL A 460 -15.48 11.80 39.14
N TYR A 461 -15.28 12.39 37.96
CA TYR A 461 -15.13 13.82 37.74
C TYR A 461 -16.18 14.32 36.75
N SER A 462 -16.74 15.50 37.00
CA SER A 462 -17.71 16.14 36.11
C SER A 462 -17.04 17.24 35.28
N GLN A 463 -17.42 17.32 34.00
CA GLN A 463 -16.94 18.37 33.09
C GLN A 463 -17.14 19.78 33.65
N GLY A 464 -16.34 20.73 33.17
CA GLY A 464 -16.41 22.12 33.65
C GLY A 464 -15.44 22.46 34.78
N SER A 465 -14.48 21.58 35.11
CA SER A 465 -13.56 21.75 36.26
C SER A 465 -12.10 21.44 35.91
N VAL A 466 -11.14 22.02 36.65
CA VAL A 466 -9.71 21.69 36.54
C VAL A 466 -9.49 20.19 36.76
N ASP A 467 -10.20 19.61 37.73
CA ASP A 467 -10.07 18.20 38.08
C ASP A 467 -10.49 17.29 36.92
N PHE A 468 -11.56 17.61 36.20
CA PHE A 468 -11.97 16.85 35.02
C PHE A 468 -10.90 16.87 33.93
N LEU A 469 -10.32 18.03 33.64
CA LEU A 469 -9.28 18.16 32.62
C LEU A 469 -8.04 17.35 33.00
N THR A 470 -7.56 17.54 34.23
CA THR A 470 -6.31 16.94 34.71
C THR A 470 -6.43 15.45 34.97
N ALA A 471 -7.53 14.97 35.56
CA ALA A 471 -7.73 13.56 35.89
C ALA A 471 -7.97 12.69 34.65
N LEU A 472 -8.61 13.21 33.61
CA LEU A 472 -8.77 12.49 32.33
C LEU A 472 -7.53 12.59 31.45
N ALA A 473 -6.82 13.73 31.42
CA ALA A 473 -5.51 13.81 30.74
C ALA A 473 -4.51 12.81 31.33
N CYS A 474 -4.56 12.59 32.65
CA CYS A 474 -3.75 11.59 33.34
C CYS A 474 -3.92 10.18 32.74
N ILE A 475 -5.12 9.79 32.29
CA ILE A 475 -5.37 8.48 31.67
C ILE A 475 -4.52 8.29 30.41
N GLN A 476 -4.43 9.33 29.58
CA GLN A 476 -3.62 9.33 28.37
C GLN A 476 -2.11 9.30 28.68
N LEU A 477 -1.70 10.13 29.63
CA LEU A 477 -0.30 10.29 30.04
C LEU A 477 0.27 9.06 30.75
N GLU A 478 -0.53 8.38 31.56
CA GLU A 478 -0.15 7.14 32.24
C GLU A 478 -0.46 5.88 31.40
N GLY A 479 -1.33 6.01 30.39
CA GLY A 479 -1.71 4.95 29.45
C GLY A 479 -0.80 4.80 28.23
N GLY A 480 0.29 5.56 28.14
CA GLY A 480 1.39 5.30 27.20
C GLY A 480 1.64 6.34 26.12
N LEU A 481 0.83 7.40 26.01
CA LEU A 481 1.12 8.54 25.13
C LEU A 481 2.23 9.41 25.74
N ASP A 482 3.09 9.96 24.88
CA ASP A 482 4.06 10.95 25.35
C ASP A 482 3.33 12.26 25.69
N PRO A 483 3.81 13.07 26.66
CA PRO A 483 3.11 14.31 27.01
C PRO A 483 2.94 15.27 25.84
N SER A 484 3.89 15.27 24.91
CA SER A 484 3.83 16.07 23.67
C SER A 484 2.74 15.60 22.70
N GLN A 485 2.05 14.50 23.02
CA GLN A 485 0.94 13.94 22.24
C GLN A 485 -0.40 14.10 22.95
N VAL A 486 -0.47 14.85 24.07
CA VAL A 486 -1.71 15.07 24.82
C VAL A 486 -2.01 16.58 24.85
N GLY A 487 -3.20 16.94 24.37
CA GLY A 487 -3.74 18.30 24.36
C GLY A 487 -5.16 18.37 24.95
N LEU A 488 -5.51 19.51 25.54
CA LEU A 488 -6.80 19.73 26.19
C LEU A 488 -7.79 20.41 25.24
N GLY A 489 -8.78 19.68 24.71
CA GLY A 489 -9.82 20.21 23.82
C GLY A 489 -11.03 20.79 24.54
N LEU A 490 -11.31 22.08 24.35
CA LEU A 490 -12.35 22.82 25.06
C LEU A 490 -13.24 23.68 24.13
N PRO A 491 -14.48 23.99 24.51
CA PRO A 491 -15.28 24.98 23.79
C PRO A 491 -14.68 26.38 23.95
N ALA A 492 -14.58 27.15 22.86
CA ALA A 492 -14.04 28.51 22.89
C ALA A 492 -14.93 29.48 23.68
N SER A 493 -16.24 29.20 23.71
CA SER A 493 -17.25 29.97 24.42
C SER A 493 -18.40 29.07 24.86
N THR A 494 -19.35 29.61 25.64
CA THR A 494 -20.57 28.90 26.03
C THR A 494 -21.46 28.53 24.82
N SER A 495 -21.28 29.18 23.67
CA SER A 495 -21.99 28.85 22.43
C SER A 495 -21.28 27.80 21.58
N GLY A 496 -20.02 27.48 21.90
CA GLY A 496 -19.25 26.49 21.14
C GLY A 496 -19.72 25.05 21.34
N ALA A 497 -20.32 24.74 22.48
CA ALA A 497 -20.79 23.40 22.80
C ALA A 497 -22.05 23.44 23.65
N GLY A 498 -22.82 22.34 23.67
CA GLY A 498 -24.01 22.23 24.51
C GLY A 498 -23.70 22.20 26.00
N SER A 499 -22.48 21.77 26.37
CA SER A 499 -22.01 21.77 27.75
C SER A 499 -20.49 21.61 27.84
N GLY A 500 -19.89 21.83 29.02
CA GLY A 500 -18.45 21.62 29.26
C GLY A 500 -17.54 22.83 29.03
N TYR A 501 -18.09 23.99 28.66
CA TYR A 501 -17.33 25.24 28.62
C TYR A 501 -16.72 25.55 30.00
N VAL A 502 -15.47 26.03 29.99
CA VAL A 502 -14.77 26.57 31.15
C VAL A 502 -14.11 27.89 30.81
N SER A 503 -13.93 28.77 31.80
CA SER A 503 -13.16 30.00 31.59
C SER A 503 -11.70 29.70 31.20
N PRO A 504 -11.02 30.59 30.45
CA PRO A 504 -9.61 30.41 30.10
C PRO A 504 -8.69 30.19 31.32
N THR A 505 -9.00 30.80 32.46
CA THR A 505 -8.26 30.57 33.72
C THR A 505 -8.27 29.11 34.15
N ILE A 506 -9.39 28.40 33.97
CA ILE A 506 -9.49 26.97 34.31
C ILE A 506 -8.63 26.12 33.36
N VAL A 507 -8.58 26.48 32.08
CA VAL A 507 -7.68 25.82 31.10
C VAL A 507 -6.22 26.03 31.51
N ASN A 508 -5.83 27.27 31.81
CA ASN A 508 -4.47 27.61 32.23
C ASN A 508 -4.08 26.90 33.53
N ASN A 509 -4.99 26.84 34.51
CA ASN A 509 -4.76 26.11 35.76
C ASN A 509 -4.56 24.60 35.53
N ALA A 510 -5.32 24.00 34.61
CA ALA A 510 -5.12 22.59 34.26
C ALA A 510 -3.78 22.34 33.55
N LEU A 511 -3.37 23.24 32.65
CA LEU A 511 -2.06 23.20 31.99
C LEU A 511 -0.92 23.33 33.00
N ASP A 512 -0.96 24.31 33.90
CA ASP A 512 0.01 24.48 34.98
C ASP A 512 0.03 23.26 35.92
N CYS A 513 -1.12 22.66 36.21
CA CYS A 513 -1.19 21.49 37.07
C CYS A 513 -0.48 20.29 36.45
N LEU A 514 -0.75 20.01 35.17
CA LEU A 514 -0.11 18.92 34.44
C LEU A 514 1.38 19.20 34.22
N ALA A 515 1.73 20.40 33.74
CA ALA A 515 3.10 20.72 33.33
C ALA A 515 4.05 21.01 34.51
N LYS A 516 3.55 21.70 35.54
CA LYS A 516 4.37 22.26 36.64
C LYS A 516 3.94 21.79 38.03
N GLY A 517 2.79 21.13 38.16
CA GLY A 517 2.27 20.67 39.45
C GLY A 517 1.67 21.78 40.32
N THR A 518 1.36 22.94 39.72
CA THR A 518 0.79 24.13 40.38
C THR A 518 -0.64 24.38 39.92
N ASN A 519 -1.45 25.12 40.67
CA ASN A 519 -2.85 25.44 40.29
C ASN A 519 -3.76 24.22 40.07
N CYS A 520 -3.40 23.06 40.63
CA CYS A 520 -4.25 21.86 40.65
C CYS A 520 -5.53 22.07 41.48
N GLY A 521 -6.58 21.34 41.14
CA GLY A 521 -7.76 21.20 41.98
C GLY A 521 -7.56 20.15 43.07
N SER A 522 -8.61 19.38 43.37
CA SER A 522 -8.52 18.28 44.34
C SER A 522 -7.75 17.08 43.78
N PHE A 523 -7.75 16.89 42.45
CA PHE A 523 -6.92 15.92 41.78
C PHE A 523 -5.52 16.50 41.56
N LYS A 524 -4.50 15.70 41.87
CA LYS A 524 -3.10 16.03 41.62
C LYS A 524 -2.42 14.88 40.88
N PRO A 525 -1.87 15.11 39.67
CA PRO A 525 -1.09 14.10 38.96
C PRO A 525 0.08 13.59 39.81
N SER A 526 0.42 12.30 39.64
CA SER A 526 1.51 11.63 40.36
C SER A 526 2.90 12.22 40.05
N LYS A 527 3.04 12.87 38.89
CA LYS A 527 4.25 13.52 38.36
C LYS A 527 3.87 14.69 37.45
N THR A 528 4.84 15.55 37.17
CA THR A 528 4.69 16.67 36.22
C THR A 528 5.06 16.27 34.80
N TYR A 529 4.46 16.94 33.83
CA TYR A 529 4.55 16.64 32.41
C TYR A 529 4.94 17.90 31.63
N PRO A 530 6.18 18.39 31.76
CA PRO A 530 6.59 19.69 31.25
C PRO A 530 6.50 19.82 29.73
N THR A 531 6.54 18.70 29.00
CA THR A 531 6.43 18.67 27.53
C THR A 531 4.99 18.46 27.04
N LEU A 532 3.97 18.73 27.87
CA LEU A 532 2.56 18.64 27.49
C LEU A 532 2.29 19.50 26.24
N ARG A 533 1.57 18.97 25.24
CA ARG A 533 1.41 19.69 23.96
C ARG A 533 0.71 21.04 24.13
N GLY A 534 -0.35 21.14 24.94
CA GLY A 534 -1.10 22.38 25.10
C GLY A 534 -2.60 22.18 24.99
N ALA A 535 -3.27 23.00 24.18
CA ALA A 535 -4.72 23.10 24.17
C ALA A 535 -5.29 23.07 22.74
N MET A 536 -6.57 22.73 22.66
CA MET A 536 -7.37 22.77 21.44
C MET A 536 -8.68 23.47 21.73
N THR A 537 -9.26 24.13 20.73
CA THR A 537 -10.63 24.62 20.84
C THR A 537 -11.52 24.40 19.63
N TRP A 538 -12.76 24.04 19.94
CA TRP A 538 -13.91 24.23 19.07
C TRP A 538 -14.60 25.56 19.41
N SER A 539 -14.51 26.61 18.60
CA SER A 539 -13.81 26.74 17.31
C SER A 539 -13.20 28.15 17.22
N THR A 540 -12.31 28.40 16.24
CA THR A 540 -11.75 29.73 15.95
C THR A 540 -12.85 30.76 15.67
N ASN A 541 -13.93 30.33 15.02
CA ASN A 541 -15.12 31.13 14.71
C ASN A 541 -15.90 31.51 15.96
N TRP A 542 -16.09 30.57 16.90
CA TRP A 542 -16.74 30.84 18.18
C TRP A 542 -15.87 31.68 19.12
N ASP A 543 -14.55 31.54 19.05
CA ASP A 543 -13.61 32.42 19.75
C ASP A 543 -13.71 33.86 19.21
N ALA A 544 -13.74 34.02 17.88
CA ALA A 544 -13.95 35.32 17.23
C ALA A 544 -15.28 35.96 17.65
N SER A 545 -16.38 35.18 17.68
CA SER A 545 -17.68 35.66 18.19
C SER A 545 -17.62 36.12 19.65
N ALA A 546 -16.74 35.52 20.45
CA ALA A 546 -16.53 35.87 21.85
C ALA A 546 -15.42 36.93 22.05
N GLY A 547 -14.99 37.62 20.98
CA GLY A 547 -13.97 38.67 21.07
C GLY A 547 -12.55 38.15 21.28
N ASN A 548 -12.26 36.93 20.82
CA ASN A 548 -10.96 36.24 20.96
C ASN A 548 -10.54 36.00 22.42
N ALA A 549 -11.50 35.96 23.35
CA ALA A 549 -11.21 35.87 24.78
C ALA A 549 -10.46 34.58 25.15
N TRP A 550 -10.75 33.47 24.46
CA TRP A 550 -10.11 32.19 24.73
C TRP A 550 -8.67 32.19 24.21
N SER A 551 -8.46 32.51 22.92
CA SER A 551 -7.11 32.48 22.34
C SER A 551 -6.18 33.55 22.92
N ASN A 552 -6.68 34.74 23.27
CA ASN A 552 -5.87 35.79 23.90
C ASN A 552 -5.38 35.43 25.31
N SER A 553 -6.02 34.50 26.00
CA SER A 553 -5.63 34.06 27.34
C SER A 553 -4.89 32.72 27.32
N VAL A 554 -5.43 31.72 26.60
CA VAL A 554 -4.84 30.37 26.54
C VAL A 554 -3.61 30.34 25.64
N GLY A 555 -3.62 31.07 24.51
CA GLY A 555 -2.51 31.11 23.56
C GLY A 555 -1.17 31.50 24.19
N PRO A 556 -1.05 32.73 24.73
CA PRO A 556 0.17 33.16 25.40
C PRO A 556 0.58 32.28 26.58
N HIS A 557 -0.38 31.68 27.29
CA HIS A 557 -0.09 30.76 28.39
C HIS A 557 0.53 29.46 27.90
N VAL A 558 -0.04 28.84 26.85
CA VAL A 558 0.52 27.65 26.19
C VAL A 558 1.90 27.95 25.62
N HIS A 559 2.07 29.07 24.93
CA HIS A 559 3.37 29.47 24.34
C HIS A 559 4.45 29.81 25.38
N ALA A 560 4.09 29.95 26.65
CA ALA A 560 4.99 30.23 27.77
C ALA A 560 5.20 29.03 28.72
N LEU A 561 4.61 27.87 28.42
CA LEU A 561 5.00 26.59 29.04
C LEU A 561 6.44 26.24 28.66
#